data_AF-Q5YTC6-F1
#
_entry.id   AF-Q5YTC6-F1
#
_cell.length_a   1.000
_cell.length_b   1.000
_cell.length_c   1.000
_cell.angle_alpha   90.00
_cell.angle_beta   90.00
_cell.angle_gamma   90.00
#
_symmetry.space_group_name_H-M   'P 1'
#
loop_
_entity.id
_entity.type
_entity.pdbx_description
1 polymer ?
#
loop_
_entity_poly.entity_id
_entity_poly.type
_entity_poly.pdbx_seq_one_letter_code
_entity_poly.pdbx_strand_id
1 'polypeptide(L)'
;MNGIAQVAALLSGIVYVAVSPLEMFFYDRPAVRRWLHVDTTDVADVRMWAFVVGVRNLLGGAGALIGLLILHSGNEPAGHAVTLSACWYMLLAGLAMGLADLLGFWRPRGGSVLGTIGSSVLPLVAIVAASV
;
A
#
# COMPACT_ATOMS: atom_id res chain seq x y z
N MET A 1 3.95 20.73 3.71
CA MET A 1 4.47 19.45 4.26
C MET A 1 5.97 19.48 4.14
N ASN A 2 6.72 19.05 5.15
CA ASN A 2 8.18 19.10 5.07
C ASN A 2 8.75 18.07 4.07
N GLY A 3 10.04 18.20 3.75
CA GLY A 3 10.69 17.35 2.74
C GLY A 3 10.71 15.86 3.10
N ILE A 4 10.79 15.53 4.40
CA ILE A 4 10.75 14.13 4.87
C ILE A 4 9.39 13.51 4.54
N ALA A 5 8.30 14.23 4.80
CA ALA A 5 6.96 13.78 4.47
C ALA A 5 6.78 13.53 2.97
N GLN A 6 7.30 14.44 2.13
CA GLN A 6 7.24 14.31 0.67
C GLN A 6 8.00 13.09 0.18
N VAL A 7 9.23 12.87 0.65
CA VAL A 7 10.06 11.71 0.26
C VAL A 7 9.39 10.41 0.70
N ALA A 8 8.88 10.33 1.93
CA ALA A 8 8.18 9.15 2.42
C ALA A 8 6.90 8.85 1.62
N ALA A 9 6.10 9.87 1.30
CA ALA A 9 4.92 9.74 0.47
C ALA A 9 5.26 9.31 -0.97
N LEU A 10 6.33 9.87 -1.55
CA LEU A 10 6.82 9.52 -2.88
C LEU A 10 7.24 8.05 -2.94
N LEU A 11 8.06 7.61 -2.00
CA LEU A 11 8.50 6.21 -1.91
C LEU A 11 7.32 5.27 -1.70
N SER A 12 6.37 5.63 -0.83
CA SER A 12 5.13 4.86 -0.65
C SER A 12 4.38 4.72 -1.98
N GLY A 13 4.19 5.83 -2.68
CA GLY A 13 3.49 5.87 -3.96
C GLY A 13 4.14 4.97 -5.01
N ILE A 14 5.46 5.06 -5.17
CA ILE A 14 6.22 4.24 -6.12
C ILE A 14 6.09 2.75 -5.77
N VAL A 15 6.27 2.37 -4.51
CA VAL A 15 6.20 0.97 -4.08
C VAL A 15 4.81 0.39 -4.34
N TYR A 16 3.75 1.10 -3.95
CA TYR A 16 2.38 0.63 -4.14
C TYR A 16 1.99 0.50 -5.62
N VAL A 17 2.41 1.46 -6.45
CA VAL A 17 2.21 1.40 -7.90
C VAL A 17 3.00 0.22 -8.51
N ALA A 18 4.22 -0.02 -8.05
CA ALA A 18 5.07 -1.10 -8.57
C ALA A 18 4.59 -2.51 -8.14
N VAL A 19 4.08 -2.65 -6.92
CA VAL A 19 3.57 -3.93 -6.39
C VAL A 19 2.20 -4.27 -6.98
N SER A 20 1.38 -3.27 -7.30
CA SER A 20 0.02 -3.48 -7.79
C SER A 20 -0.08 -4.43 -9.00
N PRO A 21 0.71 -4.30 -10.09
CA PRO A 21 0.68 -5.26 -11.21
C PRO A 21 1.03 -6.69 -10.81
N LEU A 22 1.87 -6.88 -9.78
CA LEU A 22 2.23 -8.20 -9.28
C LEU A 22 1.01 -8.91 -8.68
N GLU A 23 0.20 -8.17 -7.94
CA GLU A 23 -1.05 -8.68 -7.35
C GLU A 23 -2.18 -8.82 -8.38
N MET A 24 -2.27 -7.90 -9.34
CA MET A 24 -3.35 -7.94 -10.36
C MET A 24 -3.15 -9.03 -11.41
N PHE A 25 -1.93 -9.18 -11.93
CA PHE A 25 -1.69 -9.94 -13.16
C PHE A 25 -0.72 -11.10 -12.97
N PHE A 26 0.21 -11.00 -12.02
CA PHE A 26 1.26 -12.00 -11.85
C PHE A 26 1.05 -12.93 -10.66
N TYR A 27 -0.09 -12.83 -9.98
CA TYR A 27 -0.45 -13.65 -8.82
C TYR A 27 -0.46 -15.16 -9.13
N ASP A 28 -0.75 -15.55 -10.38
CA ASP A 28 -0.73 -16.94 -10.82
C ASP A 28 0.69 -17.52 -10.88
N ARG A 29 1.74 -16.70 -10.82
CA ARG A 29 3.13 -17.17 -10.82
C ARG A 29 3.59 -17.60 -9.42
N PRO A 30 4.12 -18.84 -9.26
CA PRO A 30 4.58 -19.34 -7.95
C PRO A 30 5.69 -18.49 -7.31
N ALA A 31 6.51 -17.81 -8.12
CA ALA A 31 7.56 -16.92 -7.63
C ALA A 31 6.96 -15.66 -6.96
N VAL A 32 5.90 -15.09 -7.55
CA VAL A 32 5.21 -13.91 -7.01
C VAL A 32 4.45 -14.27 -5.74
N ARG A 33 3.76 -15.43 -5.72
CA ARG A 33 3.08 -15.89 -4.49
C ARG A 33 4.03 -16.11 -3.32
N ARG A 34 5.19 -16.74 -3.59
CA ARG A 34 6.24 -16.91 -2.57
C ARG A 34 6.75 -15.56 -2.07
N TRP A 35 6.94 -14.59 -2.96
CA TRP A 35 7.37 -13.26 -2.59
C TRP A 35 6.32 -12.51 -1.75
N LEU A 36 5.04 -12.66 -2.10
CA LEU A 36 3.90 -12.11 -1.36
C LEU A 36 3.53 -12.93 -0.10
N HIS A 37 4.28 -14.00 0.22
CA HIS A 37 4.03 -14.91 1.36
C HIS A 37 2.62 -15.53 1.38
N VAL A 38 2.03 -15.75 0.20
CA VAL A 38 0.71 -16.36 0.04
C VAL A 38 0.85 -17.89 -0.02
N ASP A 39 0.23 -18.58 0.93
CA ASP A 39 0.05 -20.03 0.92
C ASP A 39 -1.43 -20.36 0.70
N THR A 40 -1.82 -20.58 -0.57
CA THR A 40 -3.20 -20.94 -0.94
C THR A 40 -3.23 -22.30 -1.63
N THR A 41 -4.22 -23.11 -1.25
CA THR A 41 -4.51 -24.41 -1.87
C THR A 41 -5.32 -24.26 -3.17
N ASP A 42 -6.08 -23.18 -3.31
CA ASP A 42 -6.81 -22.84 -4.53
C ASP A 42 -6.56 -21.38 -4.93
N VAL A 43 -5.87 -21.19 -6.06
CA VAL A 43 -5.53 -19.86 -6.57
C VAL A 43 -6.74 -19.20 -7.24
N ALA A 44 -7.69 -19.98 -7.76
CA ALA A 44 -8.83 -19.46 -8.50
C ALA A 44 -9.79 -18.69 -7.56
N ASP A 45 -10.00 -19.21 -6.35
CA ASP A 45 -10.90 -18.62 -5.34
C ASP A 45 -10.43 -17.25 -4.83
N VAL A 46 -9.10 -17.03 -4.81
CA VAL A 46 -8.51 -15.79 -4.31
C VAL A 46 -8.16 -14.80 -5.42
N ARG A 47 -8.25 -15.20 -6.70
CA ARG A 47 -7.84 -14.35 -7.83
C ARG A 47 -8.65 -13.06 -7.95
N MET A 48 -9.96 -13.13 -7.68
CA MET A 48 -10.81 -11.93 -7.68
C MET A 48 -10.36 -10.92 -6.61
N TRP A 49 -10.06 -11.41 -5.40
CA TRP A 49 -9.57 -10.58 -4.30
C TRP A 49 -8.18 -10.03 -4.56
N ALA A 50 -7.26 -10.84 -5.09
CA ALA A 50 -5.91 -10.41 -5.45
C ALA A 50 -5.94 -9.25 -6.46
N PHE A 51 -6.80 -9.34 -7.47
CA PHE A 51 -6.99 -8.25 -8.44
C PHE A 51 -7.48 -6.96 -7.77
N VAL A 52 -8.52 -7.05 -6.92
CA VAL A 52 -9.06 -5.88 -6.20
C VAL A 52 -8.02 -5.29 -5.25
N VAL A 53 -7.25 -6.11 -4.54
CA VAL A 53 -6.16 -5.63 -3.67
C VAL A 53 -5.09 -4.89 -4.47
N GLY A 54 -4.71 -5.42 -5.64
CA GLY A 54 -3.80 -4.73 -6.54
C GLY A 54 -4.34 -3.38 -7.02
N VAL A 55 -5.61 -3.29 -7.42
CA VAL A 55 -6.23 -2.00 -7.81
C VAL A 55 -6.27 -1.03 -6.63
N ARG A 56 -6.61 -1.52 -5.43
CA ARG A 56 -6.59 -0.71 -4.20
C ARG A 56 -5.20 -0.14 -3.93
N ASN A 57 -4.16 -0.94 -4.13
CA ASN A 57 -2.79 -0.50 -3.98
C ASN A 57 -2.41 0.56 -5.03
N LEU A 58 -2.81 0.35 -6.29
CA LEU A 58 -2.62 1.34 -7.35
C LEU A 58 -3.27 2.68 -7.01
N LEU A 59 -4.52 2.67 -6.55
CA LEU A 59 -5.25 3.89 -6.20
C LEU A 59 -4.58 4.64 -5.04
N GLY A 60 -4.15 3.92 -4.00
CA GLY A 60 -3.40 4.51 -2.88
C GLY A 60 -2.09 5.14 -3.36
N GLY A 61 -1.31 4.39 -4.14
CA GLY A 61 -0.02 4.88 -4.62
C GLY A 61 -0.14 6.04 -5.61
N ALA A 62 -1.05 5.93 -6.58
CA ALA A 62 -1.33 6.99 -7.55
C ALA A 62 -1.87 8.25 -6.86
N GLY A 63 -2.76 8.10 -5.87
CA GLY A 63 -3.26 9.22 -5.08
C GLY A 63 -2.14 10.00 -4.40
N ALA A 64 -1.16 9.30 -3.80
CA ALA A 64 0.00 9.95 -3.19
C ALA A 64 0.85 10.71 -4.23
N LEU A 65 1.14 10.10 -5.38
CA LEU A 65 1.93 10.73 -6.45
C LEU A 65 1.23 11.94 -7.06
N ILE A 66 -0.08 11.83 -7.32
CA ILE A 66 -0.90 12.94 -7.85
C ILE A 66 -0.98 14.07 -6.83
N GLY A 67 -1.12 13.75 -5.53
CA GLY A 67 -1.11 14.76 -4.48
C GLY A 67 0.21 15.55 -4.44
N LEU A 68 1.35 14.87 -4.55
CA LEU A 68 2.66 15.52 -4.65
C LEU A 68 2.80 16.36 -5.93
N LEU A 69 2.28 15.87 -7.07
CA LEU A 69 2.27 16.65 -8.30
C LEU A 69 1.46 17.94 -8.15
N ILE A 70 0.27 17.87 -7.54
CA ILE A 70 -0.59 19.04 -7.25
C ILE A 70 0.14 20.03 -6.33
N LEU A 71 0.80 19.51 -5.29
CA LEU A 71 1.61 20.32 -4.37
C LEU A 71 2.69 21.11 -5.12
N HIS A 72 3.45 20.45 -6.00
CA HIS A 72 4.49 21.09 -6.80
C HIS A 72 3.97 21.93 -7.97
N SER A 73 2.67 21.85 -8.26
CA SER A 73 2.00 22.68 -9.29
C SER A 73 1.43 24.00 -8.73
N GLY A 74 1.63 24.27 -7.43
CA GLY A 74 1.25 25.54 -6.79
C GLY A 74 -0.07 25.53 -6.01
N ASN A 75 -0.79 24.41 -5.95
CA ASN A 75 -1.98 24.27 -5.10
C ASN A 75 -1.65 23.45 -3.84
N GLU A 76 -0.99 24.10 -2.89
CA GLU A 76 -0.47 23.46 -1.67
C GLU A 76 -1.57 22.80 -0.81
N PRO A 77 -2.71 23.45 -0.49
CA PRO A 77 -3.74 22.83 0.33
C PRO A 77 -4.32 21.55 -0.30
N ALA A 78 -4.60 21.57 -1.60
CA ALA A 78 -5.12 20.40 -2.31
C ALA A 78 -4.07 19.28 -2.37
N GLY A 79 -2.81 19.62 -2.68
CA GLY A 79 -1.72 18.65 -2.74
C GLY A 79 -1.49 17.95 -1.40
N HIS A 80 -1.54 18.71 -0.29
CA HIS A 80 -1.48 18.14 1.07
C HIS A 80 -2.63 17.20 1.35
N ALA A 81 -3.87 17.65 1.12
CA ALA A 81 -5.06 16.87 1.42
C ALA A 81 -5.07 15.54 0.66
N VAL A 82 -4.77 15.57 -0.65
CA VAL A 82 -4.76 14.38 -1.51
C VAL A 82 -3.64 13.42 -1.08
N THR A 83 -2.42 13.92 -0.88
CA THR A 83 -1.27 13.10 -0.48
C THR A 83 -1.52 12.41 0.86
N LEU A 84 -1.95 13.17 1.88
CA LEU A 84 -2.17 12.63 3.22
C LEU A 84 -3.36 11.68 3.27
N SER A 85 -4.43 11.94 2.50
CA SER A 85 -5.56 11.01 2.40
C SER A 85 -5.12 9.66 1.81
N ALA A 86 -4.27 9.69 0.78
CA ALA A 86 -3.69 8.48 0.21
C ALA A 86 -2.77 7.75 1.20
N CYS A 87 -1.90 8.46 1.92
CA CYS A 87 -1.05 7.88 2.96
C CYS A 87 -1.88 7.24 4.09
N TRP A 88 -2.93 7.91 4.56
CA TRP A 88 -3.85 7.35 5.56
C TRP A 88 -4.53 6.10 5.06
N TYR A 89 -5.04 6.12 3.82
CA TYR A 89 -5.64 4.95 3.21
C TYR A 89 -4.66 3.77 3.14
N MET A 90 -3.42 3.99 2.70
CA MET A 90 -2.39 2.95 2.63
C MET A 90 -2.06 2.38 4.01
N LEU A 91 -1.85 3.26 5.01
CA LEU A 91 -1.59 2.88 6.40
C LEU A 91 -2.74 2.03 6.97
N LEU A 92 -3.97 2.54 6.90
CA LEU A 92 -5.13 1.86 7.47
C LEU A 92 -5.43 0.54 6.76
N ALA A 93 -5.21 0.46 5.44
CA ALA A 93 -5.32 -0.78 4.69
C ALA A 93 -4.27 -1.82 5.14
N GLY A 94 -3.02 -1.39 5.34
CA GLY A 94 -1.95 -2.25 5.85
C GLY A 94 -2.22 -2.76 7.27
N LEU A 95 -2.70 -1.87 8.15
CA LEU A 95 -3.11 -2.26 9.51
C LEU A 95 -4.30 -3.22 9.52
N ALA A 96 -5.29 -3.01 8.64
CA ALA A 96 -6.42 -3.92 8.48
C ALA A 96 -5.96 -5.31 8.01
N MET A 97 -4.95 -5.39 7.14
CA MET A 97 -4.32 -6.65 6.75
C MET A 97 -3.65 -7.35 7.94
N GLY A 98 -2.90 -6.60 8.76
CA GLY A 98 -2.30 -7.13 9.98
C GLY A 98 -3.35 -7.63 10.98
N LEU A 99 -4.46 -6.90 11.12
CA LEU A 99 -5.60 -7.33 11.95
C LEU A 99 -6.24 -8.62 11.40
N ALA A 100 -6.41 -8.74 10.08
CA ALA A 100 -6.94 -9.95 9.46
C ALA A 100 -6.04 -11.17 9.73
N ASP A 101 -4.72 -11.01 9.67
CA ASP A 101 -3.77 -12.05 10.05
C ASP A 101 -3.88 -12.40 11.55
N LEU A 102 -3.97 -11.39 12.43
CA LEU A 102 -4.24 -11.59 13.86
C LEU A 102 -5.61 -12.24 14.15
N LEU A 103 -6.57 -12.17 13.24
CA LEU A 103 -7.85 -12.89 13.34
C LEU A 103 -7.77 -14.31 12.77
N GLY A 104 -6.64 -14.71 12.17
CA GLY A 104 -6.43 -16.03 11.58
C GLY A 104 -7.00 -16.19 10.18
N PHE A 105 -7.29 -15.08 9.48
CA PHE A 105 -7.72 -15.13 8.07
C PHE A 105 -6.56 -15.42 7.12
N TRP A 106 -5.32 -15.20 7.55
CA TRP A 106 -4.11 -15.59 6.84
C TRP A 106 -3.56 -16.93 7.34
N ARG A 107 -3.03 -17.75 6.43
CA ARG A 107 -2.45 -19.05 6.74
C ARG A 107 -1.04 -19.18 6.15
N PRO A 108 -0.03 -19.61 6.93
CA PRO A 108 -0.06 -19.73 8.39
C PRO A 108 -0.18 -18.36 9.07
N ARG A 109 -0.76 -18.31 10.27
CA ARG A 109 -0.91 -17.09 11.07
C ARG A 109 0.46 -16.44 11.31
N GLY A 110 0.55 -15.12 11.14
CA GLY A 110 1.80 -14.35 11.17
C GLY A 110 2.48 -14.22 9.80
N GLY A 111 1.92 -14.81 8.75
CA GLY A 111 2.48 -14.76 7.41
C GLY A 111 2.39 -13.39 6.74
N SER A 112 1.52 -12.49 7.20
CA SER A 112 1.37 -11.15 6.61
C SER A 112 2.27 -10.09 7.23
N VAL A 113 3.01 -10.39 8.30
CA VAL A 113 3.75 -9.41 9.11
C VAL A 113 4.69 -8.55 8.26
N LEU A 114 5.48 -9.18 7.37
CA LEU A 114 6.39 -8.45 6.48
C LEU A 114 5.64 -7.54 5.52
N GLY A 115 4.52 -8.02 4.96
CA GLY A 115 3.64 -7.22 4.09
C GLY A 115 3.06 -6.03 4.82
N THR A 116 2.50 -6.24 6.02
CA THR A 116 1.93 -5.20 6.88
C THR A 116 2.96 -4.14 7.25
N ILE A 117 4.18 -4.53 7.65
CA ILE A 117 5.25 -3.58 7.98
C ILE A 117 5.65 -2.81 6.71
N GLY A 118 5.94 -3.51 5.62
CA GLY A 118 6.38 -2.91 4.36
C GLY A 118 5.35 -1.93 3.79
N SER A 119 4.06 -2.23 3.94
CA SER A 119 2.96 -1.40 3.44
C SER A 119 2.67 -0.20 4.34
N SER A 120 3.01 -0.26 5.64
CA SER A 120 2.56 0.72 6.64
C SER A 120 3.63 1.73 7.09
N VAL A 121 4.91 1.37 7.04
CA VAL A 121 5.99 2.22 7.61
C VAL A 121 6.15 3.54 6.87
N LEU A 122 6.30 3.52 5.55
CA LEU A 122 6.52 4.76 4.78
C LEU A 122 5.30 5.71 4.83
N PRO A 123 4.04 5.25 4.70
CA PRO A 123 2.89 6.13 4.90
C PRO A 123 2.81 6.72 6.32
N LEU A 124 3.15 5.93 7.35
CA LEU A 124 3.20 6.43 8.73
C LEU A 124 4.25 7.53 8.90
N VAL A 125 5.45 7.33 8.36
CA VAL A 125 6.51 8.35 8.36
C VAL A 125 6.02 9.62 7.67
N ALA A 126 5.34 9.51 6.52
CA ALA A 126 4.80 10.65 5.82
C ALA A 126 3.79 11.45 6.67
N ILE A 127 2.87 10.74 7.34
CA ILE A 127 1.84 11.35 8.20
C ILE A 127 2.47 12.05 9.42
N VAL A 128 3.36 11.36 10.13
CA VAL A 128 4.01 11.90 11.33
C VAL A 128 4.86 13.10 10.94
N ALA A 129 5.70 12.97 9.91
CA ALA A 129 6.54 14.07 9.46
C ALA A 129 5.72 15.27 8.97
N ALA A 130 4.55 15.07 8.34
CA ALA A 130 3.70 16.20 7.93
C ALA A 130 3.03 16.94 9.10
N SER A 131 3.04 16.36 10.30
CA SER A 131 2.38 16.89 11.51
C SER A 131 3.32 17.67 12.43
N VAL A 132 4.61 17.77 12.07
CA VAL A 132 5.69 18.43 12.84
C VAL A 132 6.33 19.51 11.96
#